data_AF-A0A920K7I4-F1
#
_entry.id   AF-A0A920K7I4-F1
#
_cell.length_a   1.000
_cell.length_b   1.000
_cell.length_c   1.000
_cell.angle_alpha   90.00
_cell.angle_beta   90.00
_cell.angle_gamma   90.00
#
_symmetry.space_group_name_H-M   'P 1'
#
loop_
_entity.id
_entity.type
_entity.pdbx_description
1 polymer ?
#
loop_
_entity_poly.entity_id
_entity_poly.type
_entity_poly.pdbx_seq_one_letter_code
_entity_poly.pdbx_strand_id
1 'polypeptide(L)'
;MEQIVISGTGVFTPEQSITNEELVKAYNEYAEKFNLSNKQDIDSGKTDALELSNEEFIFNASGIKNRYVMDKEGILDPEIMHPILDKRSDDQPSILAEMSIKAAEKALHEAGKTS
;
A
#
# COMPACT_ATOMS: atom_id res chain seq x y z
N MET A 1 8.28 23.19 36.97
CA MET A 1 8.07 21.93 36.21
C MET A 1 8.01 22.31 34.75
N GLU A 2 8.86 21.74 33.90
CA GLU A 2 8.75 21.95 32.46
C GLU A 2 7.56 21.16 31.91
N GLN A 3 6.77 21.78 31.04
CA GLN A 3 5.58 21.18 30.45
C GLN A 3 5.92 20.71 29.03
N ILE A 4 6.14 19.41 28.88
CA ILE A 4 6.38 18.77 27.58
C ILE A 4 5.03 18.36 27.00
N VAL A 5 4.72 18.81 25.78
CA VAL A 5 3.44 18.56 25.09
C VAL A 5 3.66 18.20 23.63
N ILE A 6 2.73 17.46 23.04
CA ILE A 6 2.61 17.33 21.58
C ILE A 6 1.85 18.57 21.12
N SER A 7 2.56 19.55 20.55
CA SER A 7 1.97 20.83 20.14
C SER A 7 1.41 20.83 18.71
N GLY A 8 1.65 19.78 17.93
CA GLY A 8 1.15 19.64 16.57
C GLY A 8 1.51 18.28 15.97
N THR A 9 0.72 17.85 15.00
CA THR A 9 0.83 16.58 14.28
C THR A 9 0.68 16.80 12.79
N GLY A 10 1.25 15.90 12.00
CA GLY A 10 1.16 16.00 10.56
C GLY A 10 1.25 14.62 9.95
N VAL A 11 0.36 14.38 8.98
CA VAL A 11 0.29 13.12 8.25
C VAL A 11 0.36 13.43 6.76
N PHE A 12 1.25 12.72 6.08
CA PHE A 12 1.23 12.63 4.63
C PHE A 12 0.37 11.43 4.22
N THR A 13 -0.57 11.67 3.32
CA THR A 13 -1.41 10.65 2.71
C THR A 13 -1.22 10.72 1.20
N PRO A 14 -0.84 9.62 0.54
CA PRO A 14 -0.78 9.55 -0.92
C PRO A 14 -2.13 9.92 -1.57
N GLU A 15 -2.11 10.38 -2.82
CA GLU A 15 -3.33 10.80 -3.52
C GLU A 15 -4.15 9.60 -4.01
N GLN A 16 -3.49 8.51 -4.39
CA GLN A 16 -4.15 7.33 -4.91
C GLN A 16 -4.67 6.43 -3.77
N SER A 17 -5.82 5.80 -4.00
CA SER A 17 -6.40 4.83 -3.08
C SER A 17 -6.88 3.60 -3.82
N ILE A 18 -6.80 2.45 -3.14
CA ILE A 18 -7.26 1.15 -3.62
C ILE A 18 -8.41 0.67 -2.73
N THR A 19 -9.55 0.36 -3.34
CA THR A 19 -10.69 -0.26 -2.65
C THR A 19 -10.44 -1.76 -2.40
N ASN A 20 -11.24 -2.39 -1.55
CA ASN A 20 -11.19 -3.86 -1.43
C ASN A 20 -11.55 -4.54 -2.75
N GLU A 21 -12.57 -4.04 -3.47
CA GLU A 21 -12.98 -4.56 -4.79
C GLU A 21 -11.81 -4.63 -5.77
N GLU A 22 -11.10 -3.51 -5.93
CA GLU A 22 -9.96 -3.41 -6.86
C GLU A 22 -8.84 -4.38 -6.47
N LEU A 23 -8.51 -4.44 -5.18
CA LEU A 23 -7.45 -5.30 -4.67
C LEU A 23 -7.78 -6.79 -4.83
N VAL A 24 -9.02 -7.17 -4.49
CA VAL A 24 -9.52 -8.54 -4.63
C VAL A 24 -9.53 -8.94 -6.09
N LYS A 25 -9.99 -8.07 -6.99
CA LYS A 25 -10.00 -8.35 -8.42
C LYS A 25 -8.60 -8.65 -8.95
N ALA A 26 -7.62 -7.79 -8.64
CA ALA A 26 -6.23 -7.99 -9.07
C ALA A 26 -5.64 -9.30 -8.50
N TYR A 27 -5.83 -9.55 -7.20
CA TYR A 27 -5.35 -10.76 -6.56
C TYR A 27 -5.98 -12.04 -7.11
N ASN A 28 -7.29 -12.04 -7.33
CA ASN A 28 -7.99 -13.22 -7.84
C ASN A 28 -7.55 -13.55 -9.27
N GLU A 29 -7.35 -12.56 -10.13
CA GLU A 29 -6.81 -12.79 -11.47
C GLU A 29 -5.40 -13.40 -11.42
N TYR A 30 -4.53 -12.90 -10.52
CA TYR A 30 -3.22 -13.50 -10.28
C TYR A 30 -3.33 -14.95 -9.78
N ALA A 31 -4.17 -15.20 -8.78
CA ALA A 31 -4.35 -16.52 -8.18
C ALA A 31 -4.87 -17.55 -9.20
N GLU A 32 -5.81 -17.16 -10.05
CA GLU A 32 -6.32 -18.00 -11.14
C GLU A 32 -5.22 -18.35 -12.15
N LYS A 33 -4.43 -17.35 -12.60
CA LYS A 33 -3.31 -17.57 -13.52
C LYS A 33 -2.26 -18.49 -12.91
N PHE A 34 -1.90 -18.27 -11.64
CA PHE A 34 -0.96 -19.11 -10.91
C PHE A 34 -1.46 -20.56 -10.82
N ASN A 35 -2.70 -20.76 -10.37
CA ASN A 35 -3.28 -22.08 -10.20
C ASN A 35 -3.39 -22.84 -11.52
N LEU A 36 -3.75 -22.15 -12.61
CA LEU A 36 -3.81 -22.74 -13.93
C LEU A 36 -2.43 -23.18 -14.42
N SER A 37 -1.42 -22.32 -14.24
CA SER A 37 -0.06 -22.57 -14.69
C SER A 37 0.65 -23.66 -13.89
N ASN A 38 0.30 -23.81 -12.60
CA ASN A 38 0.92 -24.76 -11.67
C ASN A 38 0.07 -26.01 -11.41
N LYS A 39 -0.97 -26.27 -12.23
CA LYS A 39 -1.94 -27.33 -12.00
C LYS A 39 -1.32 -28.71 -11.72
N GLN A 40 -0.27 -29.10 -12.44
CA GLN A 40 0.40 -30.40 -12.23
C GLN A 40 1.14 -30.46 -10.89
N ASP A 41 1.81 -29.37 -10.52
CA ASP A 41 2.52 -29.28 -9.24
C ASP A 41 1.52 -29.26 -8.06
N ILE A 42 0.33 -28.67 -8.26
CA ILE A 42 -0.78 -28.71 -7.31
C ILE A 42 -1.35 -30.13 -7.17
N ASP A 43 -1.69 -30.77 -8.29
CA ASP A 43 -2.28 -32.12 -8.31
C ASP A 43 -1.32 -33.18 -7.72
N SER A 44 -0.01 -32.95 -7.82
CA SER A 44 1.03 -33.81 -7.22
C SER A 44 1.39 -33.45 -5.77
N GLY A 45 0.81 -32.37 -5.22
CA GLY A 45 1.08 -31.91 -3.85
C GLY A 45 2.45 -31.27 -3.64
N LYS A 46 3.10 -30.82 -4.72
CA LYS A 46 4.40 -30.13 -4.68
C LYS A 46 4.26 -28.65 -4.33
N THR A 47 3.13 -28.04 -4.67
CA THR A 47 2.76 -26.68 -4.26
C THR A 47 1.28 -26.62 -3.92
N ASP A 48 0.91 -25.73 -3.00
CA ASP A 48 -0.49 -25.49 -2.68
C ASP A 48 -1.13 -24.57 -3.73
N ALA A 49 -2.44 -24.75 -3.94
CA ALA A 49 -3.24 -23.82 -4.72
C ALA A 49 -3.45 -22.51 -3.92
N LEU A 50 -3.40 -21.38 -4.62
CA LEU A 50 -3.78 -20.10 -4.04
C LEU A 50 -5.30 -20.03 -3.88
N GLU A 51 -5.75 -19.67 -2.68
CA GLU A 51 -7.16 -19.39 -2.42
C GLU A 51 -7.58 -18.06 -3.06
N LEU A 52 -8.84 -17.96 -3.45
CA LEU A 52 -9.40 -16.68 -3.88
C LEU A 52 -9.85 -15.86 -2.67
N SER A 53 -9.79 -14.54 -2.81
CA SER A 53 -10.24 -13.59 -1.82
C SER A 53 -11.59 -12.96 -2.20
N ASN A 54 -12.20 -12.26 -1.26
CA ASN A 54 -13.38 -11.44 -1.50
C ASN A 54 -13.40 -10.22 -0.56
N GLU A 55 -14.19 -9.21 -0.91
CA GLU A 55 -14.24 -7.95 -0.17
C GLU A 55 -14.79 -8.10 1.24
N GLU A 56 -15.82 -8.93 1.39
CA GLU A 56 -16.51 -9.18 2.65
C GLU A 56 -15.56 -9.81 3.67
N PHE A 57 -14.71 -10.74 3.24
CA PHE A 57 -13.66 -11.32 4.05
C PHE A 57 -12.71 -10.25 4.60
N ILE A 58 -12.18 -9.38 3.72
CA ILE A 58 -11.26 -8.31 4.14
C ILE A 58 -11.94 -7.39 5.16
N PHE A 59 -13.18 -6.98 4.89
CA PHE A 59 -13.91 -6.09 5.78
C PHE A 59 -14.23 -6.75 7.12
N ASN A 60 -14.74 -7.99 7.13
CA ASN A 60 -15.11 -8.68 8.37
C ASN A 60 -13.88 -9.03 9.23
N ALA A 61 -12.74 -9.33 8.61
CA ALA A 61 -11.51 -9.65 9.32
C ALA A 61 -10.79 -8.42 9.90
N SER A 62 -10.92 -7.24 9.27
CA SER A 62 -10.08 -6.07 9.59
C SER A 62 -10.79 -4.74 9.76
N GLY A 63 -12.03 -4.60 9.29
CA GLY A 63 -12.76 -3.33 9.16
C GLY A 63 -12.24 -2.41 8.04
N ILE A 64 -11.20 -2.80 7.31
CA ILE A 64 -10.60 -1.99 6.25
C ILE A 64 -11.52 -1.96 5.03
N LYS A 65 -11.71 -0.76 4.46
CA LYS A 65 -12.51 -0.54 3.23
C LYS A 65 -11.66 -0.13 2.04
N ASN A 66 -10.58 0.62 2.30
CA ASN A 66 -9.63 1.09 1.30
C ASN A 66 -8.27 1.35 1.96
N ARG A 67 -7.24 1.54 1.13
CA ARG A 67 -5.91 2.01 1.55
C ARG A 67 -5.36 3.03 0.56
N TYR A 68 -4.57 3.97 1.06
CA TYR A 68 -3.81 4.90 0.22
C TYR A 68 -2.47 4.31 -0.18
N VAL A 69 -2.05 4.53 -1.43
CA VAL A 69 -0.84 3.94 -2.01
C VAL A 69 -0.10 4.97 -2.86
N MET A 70 1.22 4.80 -3.00
CA MET A 70 2.04 5.67 -3.84
C MET A 70 1.92 5.37 -5.33
N ASP A 71 1.70 4.09 -5.66
CA ASP A 71 1.48 3.63 -7.03
C ASP A 71 0.37 2.58 -7.02
N LYS A 72 -0.74 2.90 -7.66
CA LYS A 72 -1.91 2.05 -7.80
C LYS A 72 -1.81 1.12 -9.00
N GLU A 73 -1.14 1.55 -10.06
CA GLU A 73 -1.10 0.81 -11.33
C GLU A 73 -0.30 -0.48 -11.17
N GLY A 74 0.91 -0.41 -10.63
CA GLY A 74 1.73 -1.60 -10.40
C GLY A 74 1.16 -2.57 -9.36
N ILE A 75 0.52 -2.05 -8.31
CA ILE A 75 -0.13 -2.90 -7.29
C ILE A 75 -1.31 -3.68 -7.87
N LEU A 76 -2.09 -3.07 -8.77
CA LEU A 76 -3.30 -3.67 -9.33
C LEU A 76 -3.06 -4.46 -10.62
N ASP A 77 -1.83 -4.48 -11.15
CA ASP A 77 -1.47 -5.31 -12.29
C ASP A 77 -1.15 -6.74 -11.81
N PRO A 78 -1.93 -7.78 -12.22
CA PRO A 78 -1.71 -9.17 -11.82
C PRO A 78 -0.37 -9.77 -12.25
N GLU A 79 0.31 -9.18 -13.24
CA GLU A 79 1.65 -9.62 -13.67
C GLU A 79 2.78 -8.95 -12.86
N ILE A 80 2.48 -7.92 -12.08
CA ILE A 80 3.46 -7.11 -11.34
C ILE A 80 3.24 -7.24 -9.82
N MET A 81 2.03 -6.98 -9.34
CA MET A 81 1.60 -7.14 -7.94
C MET A 81 2.45 -6.35 -6.91
N HIS A 82 3.11 -5.27 -7.34
CA HIS A 82 3.89 -4.38 -6.46
C HIS A 82 4.01 -2.95 -7.05
N PRO A 83 4.30 -1.93 -6.22
CA PRO A 83 4.51 -0.56 -6.71
C PRO A 83 5.65 -0.47 -7.73
N ILE A 84 5.46 0.35 -8.76
CA ILE A 84 6.49 0.74 -9.73
C ILE A 84 6.93 2.17 -9.39
N LEU A 85 8.10 2.29 -8.78
CA LEU A 85 8.64 3.58 -8.35
C LEU A 85 9.89 3.93 -9.13
N ASP A 86 9.99 5.18 -9.58
CA ASP A 86 11.16 5.67 -10.29
C ASP A 86 12.41 5.65 -9.42
N LYS A 87 13.52 5.23 -10.04
CA LYS A 87 14.83 5.35 -9.42
C LYS A 87 15.23 6.83 -9.34
N ARG A 88 15.77 7.23 -8.19
CA ARG A 88 16.22 8.61 -7.91
C ARG A 88 17.74 8.67 -7.86
N SER A 89 18.30 9.83 -8.22
CA SER A 89 19.73 10.11 -8.03
C SER A 89 20.03 10.56 -6.60
N ASP A 90 21.31 10.55 -6.21
CA ASP A 90 21.74 10.97 -4.88
C ASP A 90 21.51 12.48 -4.62
N ASP A 91 21.36 13.29 -5.68
CA ASP A 91 21.05 14.73 -5.59
C ASP A 91 19.55 15.01 -5.39
N GLN A 92 18.70 13.98 -5.43
CA GLN A 92 17.27 14.08 -5.21
C GLN A 92 16.89 13.53 -3.84
N PRO A 93 15.90 14.11 -3.14
CA PRO A 93 15.38 13.50 -1.92
C PRO A 93 14.82 12.10 -2.25
N SER A 94 14.96 11.16 -1.31
CA SER A 94 14.28 9.87 -1.42
C SER A 94 12.76 10.06 -1.31
N ILE A 95 11.98 9.09 -1.79
CA ILE A 95 10.51 9.15 -1.70
C ILE A 95 10.06 9.27 -0.23
N LEU A 96 10.74 8.56 0.68
CA LEU A 96 10.47 8.65 2.12
C LEU A 96 10.78 10.04 2.67
N ALA A 97 11.87 10.68 2.22
CA ALA A 97 12.21 12.04 2.63
C ALA A 97 11.14 13.05 2.18
N GLU A 98 10.66 12.97 0.94
CA GLU A 98 9.57 13.83 0.44
C GLU A 98 8.28 13.65 1.24
N MET A 99 7.88 12.42 1.52
CA MET A 99 6.70 12.13 2.33
C MET A 99 6.85 12.70 3.75
N SER A 100 8.03 12.55 4.33
CA SER A 100 8.34 13.01 5.70
C SER A 100 8.35 14.53 5.79
N ILE A 101 8.93 15.23 4.81
CA ILE A 101 8.93 16.70 4.76
C ILE A 101 7.50 17.22 4.71
N LYS A 102 6.64 16.66 3.82
CA LYS A 102 5.23 17.07 3.72
C LYS A 102 4.45 16.83 5.02
N ALA A 103 4.74 15.76 5.75
CA ALA A 103 4.13 15.51 7.06
C ALA A 103 4.67 16.48 8.13
N ALA A 104 5.98 16.73 8.14
CA ALA A 104 6.64 17.61 9.09
C ALA A 104 6.20 19.07 8.93
N GLU A 105 6.09 19.57 7.70
CA GLU A 105 5.56 20.91 7.40
C GLU A 105 4.16 21.11 7.97
N LYS A 106 3.28 20.11 7.85
CA LYS A 106 1.93 20.14 8.47
C LYS A 106 2.01 20.20 9.98
N ALA A 107 2.87 19.38 10.60
CA ALA A 107 3.05 19.35 12.05
C ALA A 107 3.60 20.67 12.59
N LEU A 108 4.58 21.27 11.90
CA LEU A 108 5.16 22.57 12.25
C LEU A 108 4.12 23.68 12.12
N HIS A 109 3.36 23.68 11.02
CA HIS A 109 2.26 24.63 10.83
C HIS A 109 1.20 24.51 11.95
N GLU A 110 0.75 23.29 12.27
CA GLU A 110 -0.22 23.06 13.35
C GLU A 110 0.33 23.50 14.72
N ALA A 111 1.64 23.34 14.94
CA ALA A 111 2.33 23.81 16.15
C ALA A 111 2.64 25.32 16.18
N GLY A 112 2.25 26.08 15.14
CA GLY A 112 2.59 27.50 15.01
C GLY A 112 4.10 27.76 14.92
N LYS A 113 4.83 26.83 14.30
CA LYS A 113 6.29 26.88 14.07
C LYS A 113 6.58 27.04 12.58
N THR A 114 7.78 27.50 12.26
CA THR A 114 8.27 27.64 10.88
C THR A 114 9.07 26.40 10.48
N SER A 115 8.93 25.99 9.21
CA SER A 115 9.78 25.02 8.51
C SER A 115 11.14 25.60 8.17
#